data_AF-A0A8T2U8B3-F1
#
_entry.id   AF-A0A8T2U8B3-F1
#
_cell.length_a   1.000
_cell.length_b   1.000
_cell.length_c   1.000
_cell.angle_alpha   90.00
_cell.angle_beta   90.00
_cell.angle_gamma   90.00
#
_symmetry.space_group_name_H-M   'P 1'
#
loop_
_entity.id
_entity.type
_entity.pdbx_description
1 polymer ?
#
loop_
_entity_poly.entity_id
_entity_poly.type
_entity_poly.pdbx_seq_one_letter_code
_entity_poly.pdbx_strand_id
1 'polypeptide(L)'
;MGSECVVFEGSSFPMAVSPPASSKTLVLLGNGIYDTEIHYLQIKFYSIGVYADADVCDHLKEWKSKKEEELLDEESGFFEGFCKTPVEKLAKIVIIKEVKGSQFVTPLQSTVRDRLAYADLYEDEEEEALDSLVEFFQKKAWLAQGTTIYLHWPSPTCLQVSLGNESDTSMPSVHEMVVDNANVASGALEWLMGSRSFSPSLLKSLASGLLRQL
;
A
#
# COMPACT_ATOMS: atom_id res chain seq x y z
N MET A 1 10.36 -25.96 -2.67
CA MET A 1 8.88 -25.99 -2.72
C MET A 1 8.49 -24.68 -3.37
N GLY A 2 7.81 -24.71 -4.52
CA GLY A 2 7.56 -23.49 -5.29
C GLY A 2 6.69 -22.54 -4.49
N SER A 3 7.17 -21.33 -4.23
CA SER A 3 6.35 -20.28 -3.63
C SER A 3 5.13 -20.10 -4.54
N GLU A 4 3.93 -20.37 -4.03
CA GLU A 4 2.71 -20.11 -4.77
C GLU A 4 2.64 -18.60 -5.04
N CYS A 5 2.38 -18.22 -6.29
CA CYS A 5 2.27 -16.83 -6.72
C CYS A 5 0.93 -16.62 -7.42
N VAL A 6 0.26 -15.52 -7.10
CA VAL A 6 -0.90 -15.01 -7.83
C VAL A 6 -0.40 -14.12 -8.96
N VAL A 7 -0.75 -14.46 -10.20
CA VAL A 7 -0.50 -13.58 -11.35
C VAL A 7 -1.73 -12.72 -11.56
N PHE A 8 -1.56 -11.40 -11.47
CA PHE A 8 -2.64 -10.43 -11.63
C PHE A 8 -2.17 -9.29 -12.52
N GLU A 9 -2.90 -9.04 -13.61
CA GLU A 9 -2.60 -7.99 -14.58
C GLU A 9 -1.18 -8.07 -15.18
N GLY A 10 -0.70 -9.30 -15.35
CA GLY A 10 0.64 -9.59 -15.85
C GLY A 10 1.74 -9.54 -14.78
N SER A 11 1.43 -9.05 -13.58
CA SER A 11 2.38 -8.95 -12.46
C SER A 11 2.29 -10.15 -11.52
N SER A 12 3.44 -10.61 -11.03
CA SER A 12 3.52 -11.73 -10.08
C SER A 12 3.52 -11.26 -8.62
N PHE A 13 2.60 -11.77 -7.82
CA PHE A 13 2.47 -11.54 -6.38
C PHE A 13 2.65 -12.86 -5.62
N PRO A 14 3.79 -13.09 -4.94
CA PRO A 14 3.95 -14.24 -4.06
C PRO A 14 2.82 -14.32 -3.04
N MET A 15 2.41 -15.52 -2.62
CA MET A 15 1.42 -15.69 -1.55
C MET A 15 1.97 -15.32 -0.17
N ALA A 16 3.29 -15.37 -0.03
CA ALA A 16 3.99 -15.01 1.19
C ALA A 16 5.33 -14.35 0.86
N VAL A 17 5.69 -13.34 1.64
CA VAL A 17 6.95 -12.59 1.52
C VAL A 17 7.58 -12.44 2.89
N SER A 18 8.90 -12.49 2.95
CA SER A 18 9.65 -12.20 4.18
C SER A 18 10.50 -10.96 3.91
N PRO A 19 10.09 -9.77 4.40
CA PRO A 19 10.88 -8.56 4.25
C PRO A 19 12.28 -8.78 4.83
N PRO A 20 13.36 -8.39 4.14
CA PRO A 20 14.73 -8.71 4.60
C PRO A 20 15.10 -8.16 5.98
N ALA A 21 14.43 -7.08 6.41
CA ALA A 21 14.59 -6.47 7.73
C ALA A 21 13.66 -7.06 8.80
N SER A 22 12.75 -7.97 8.44
CA SER A 22 11.79 -8.60 9.36
C SER A 22 12.05 -10.10 9.51
N SER A 23 11.84 -10.59 10.73
CA SER A 23 11.83 -12.03 11.01
C SER A 23 10.49 -12.69 10.68
N LYS A 24 9.49 -11.90 10.23
CA LYS A 24 8.12 -12.35 10.02
C LYS A 24 7.82 -12.60 8.55
N THR A 25 6.92 -13.56 8.32
CA THR A 25 6.38 -13.84 6.99
C THR A 25 5.03 -13.15 6.85
N LEU A 26 4.91 -12.24 5.88
CA LEU A 26 3.67 -11.55 5.55
C LEU A 26 2.94 -12.33 4.46
N VAL A 27 1.63 -12.50 4.63
CA VAL A 27 0.77 -13.21 3.68
C VAL A 27 0.02 -12.23 2.79
N LEU A 28 -0.17 -12.58 1.52
CA LEU A 28 -0.95 -11.78 0.58
C LEU A 28 -2.42 -11.78 1.00
N LEU A 29 -2.94 -10.62 1.38
CA LEU A 29 -4.33 -10.43 1.78
C LEU A 29 -5.23 -10.05 0.60
N GLY A 30 -4.71 -9.28 -0.33
CA GLY A 30 -5.48 -8.80 -1.47
C GLY A 30 -4.62 -8.18 -2.55
N ASN A 31 -5.20 -8.08 -3.74
CA ASN A 31 -4.58 -7.41 -4.88
C ASN A 31 -5.59 -6.52 -5.61
N GLY A 32 -5.10 -5.56 -6.37
CA GLY A 32 -5.92 -4.62 -7.12
C GLY A 32 -5.12 -3.82 -8.11
N ILE A 33 -5.80 -2.90 -8.80
CA ILE A 33 -5.20 -2.00 -9.78
C ILE A 33 -5.51 -0.54 -9.48
N TYR A 34 -4.64 0.33 -9.97
CA TYR A 34 -5.03 1.69 -10.29
C TYR A 34 -5.16 1.85 -11.80
N ASP A 35 -6.35 2.21 -12.23
CA ASP A 35 -6.68 2.51 -13.62
C ASP A 35 -7.50 3.80 -13.73
N THR A 36 -7.50 4.39 -14.91
CA THR A 36 -8.28 5.60 -15.20
C THR A 36 -8.83 5.54 -16.61
N GLU A 37 -10.07 5.99 -16.78
CA GLU A 37 -10.67 6.13 -18.10
C GLU A 37 -10.14 7.38 -18.80
N ILE A 38 -9.46 7.18 -19.92
CA ILE A 38 -8.91 8.25 -20.74
C ILE A 38 -9.38 8.02 -22.17
N HIS A 39 -10.17 8.97 -22.69
CA HIS A 39 -10.75 8.87 -24.04
C HIS A 39 -11.47 7.52 -24.29
N TYR A 40 -12.35 7.11 -23.37
CA TYR A 40 -13.13 5.87 -23.43
C TYR A 40 -12.32 4.57 -23.31
N LEU A 41 -11.02 4.65 -23.08
CA LEU A 41 -10.15 3.50 -22.83
C LEU A 41 -9.78 3.45 -21.34
N GLN A 42 -9.95 2.29 -20.71
CA GLN A 42 -9.41 2.04 -19.38
C GLN A 42 -7.90 1.83 -19.46
N ILE A 43 -7.15 2.76 -18.89
CA ILE A 43 -5.70 2.72 -18.84
C ILE A 43 -5.27 2.27 -17.45
N LYS A 44 -4.63 1.10 -17.37
CA LYS A 44 -4.06 0.56 -16.14
C LYS A 44 -2.66 1.13 -15.93
N PHE A 45 -2.41 1.73 -14.78
CA PHE A 45 -1.12 2.34 -14.46
C PHE A 45 -0.24 1.41 -13.63
N TYR A 46 -0.81 0.81 -12.59
CA TYR A 46 -0.07 -0.12 -11.73
C TYR A 46 -0.99 -1.15 -11.07
N SER A 47 -0.44 -2.33 -10.82
CA SER A 47 -1.03 -3.38 -9.99
C SER A 47 -0.47 -3.30 -8.58
N ILE A 48 -1.25 -3.75 -7.60
CA ILE A 48 -0.97 -3.60 -6.18
C ILE A 48 -1.25 -4.94 -5.51
N GLY A 49 -0.33 -5.39 -4.67
CA GLY A 49 -0.53 -6.51 -3.77
C GLY A 49 -0.24 -6.07 -2.35
N VAL A 50 -1.16 -6.37 -1.43
CA VAL A 50 -1.06 -5.99 -0.03
C VAL A 50 -0.87 -7.23 0.82
N TYR A 51 0.11 -7.15 1.70
CA TYR A 51 0.54 -8.20 2.59
C TYR A 51 0.48 -7.70 4.02
N ALA A 52 0.14 -8.59 4.95
CA ALA A 52 0.26 -8.31 6.37
C ALA A 52 0.64 -9.57 7.14
N ASP A 53 1.02 -9.35 8.39
CA ASP A 53 1.14 -10.42 9.37
C ASP A 53 -0.20 -11.14 9.56
N ALA A 54 -0.18 -12.46 9.75
CA ALA A 54 -1.36 -13.27 10.04
C ALA A 54 -2.09 -12.81 11.32
N ASP A 55 -1.36 -12.21 12.28
CA ASP A 55 -1.90 -11.65 13.51
C ASP A 55 -2.92 -10.50 13.25
N VAL A 56 -3.00 -9.96 12.03
CA VAL A 56 -3.99 -8.94 11.67
C VAL A 56 -5.42 -9.42 11.90
N CYS A 57 -5.70 -10.71 11.67
CA CYS A 57 -7.03 -11.28 11.84
C CYS A 57 -7.43 -11.31 13.32
N ASP A 58 -6.46 -11.43 14.23
CA ASP A 58 -6.75 -11.44 15.66
C ASP A 58 -7.26 -10.08 16.16
N HIS A 59 -6.89 -9.00 15.48
CA HIS A 59 -7.30 -7.63 15.80
C HIS A 59 -8.63 -7.24 15.16
N LEU A 60 -9.07 -7.96 14.12
CA LEU A 60 -10.27 -7.63 13.33
C LEU A 60 -11.44 -8.59 13.59
N LYS A 61 -11.42 -9.35 14.70
CA LYS A 61 -12.45 -10.37 15.02
C LYS A 61 -13.87 -9.82 15.10
N GLU A 62 -14.05 -8.54 15.43
CA GLU A 62 -15.37 -7.90 15.47
C GLU A 62 -16.05 -7.86 14.09
N TRP A 63 -15.27 -7.94 13.01
CA TRP A 63 -15.72 -7.92 11.62
C TRP A 63 -16.02 -9.31 11.05
N LYS A 64 -15.75 -10.39 11.80
CA LYS A 64 -15.90 -11.78 11.33
C LYS A 64 -17.31 -12.14 10.85
N SER A 65 -18.34 -11.60 11.51
CA SER A 65 -19.74 -11.93 11.21
C SER A 65 -20.39 -10.97 10.19
N LYS A 66 -19.60 -10.07 9.62
CA LYS A 66 -20.05 -9.04 8.68
C LYS A 66 -19.94 -9.53 7.25
N LYS A 67 -20.76 -8.95 6.37
CA LYS A 67 -20.72 -9.22 4.93
C LYS A 67 -19.70 -8.31 4.25
N GLU A 68 -19.18 -8.75 3.11
CA GLU A 68 -18.24 -7.97 2.31
C GLU A 68 -18.78 -6.56 2.01
N GLU A 69 -20.07 -6.43 1.67
CA GLU A 69 -20.67 -5.13 1.40
C GLU A 69 -20.71 -4.21 2.63
N GLU A 70 -20.82 -4.78 3.84
CA GLU A 70 -20.77 -4.01 5.09
C GLU A 70 -19.35 -3.54 5.44
N LEU A 71 -18.32 -4.27 5.00
CA LEU A 71 -16.92 -3.86 5.18
C LEU A 71 -16.49 -2.78 4.17
N LEU A 72 -17.09 -2.81 2.98
CA LEU A 72 -16.82 -1.83 1.92
C LEU A 72 -17.53 -0.50 2.13
N ASP A 73 -18.48 -0.44 3.06
CA ASP A 73 -19.10 0.81 3.47
C ASP A 73 -18.05 1.71 4.13
N GLU A 74 -17.94 2.97 3.67
CA GLU A 74 -16.99 3.94 4.21
C GLU A 74 -17.23 4.22 5.70
N GLU A 75 -18.48 4.14 6.16
CA GLU A 75 -18.87 4.36 7.56
C GLU A 75 -18.59 3.14 8.45
N SER A 76 -18.22 2.00 7.86
CA SER A 76 -17.90 0.80 8.63
C SER A 76 -16.70 1.01 9.55
N GLY A 77 -15.73 1.85 9.17
CA GLY A 77 -14.47 1.98 9.90
C GLY A 77 -13.57 0.74 9.80
N PHE A 78 -13.93 -0.28 9.02
CA PHE A 78 -13.15 -1.51 8.87
C PHE A 78 -11.73 -1.24 8.37
N PHE A 79 -11.60 -0.48 7.27
CA PHE A 79 -10.29 -0.16 6.70
C PHE A 79 -9.48 0.77 7.60
N GLU A 80 -10.12 1.67 8.33
CA GLU A 80 -9.45 2.51 9.33
C GLU A 80 -8.88 1.65 10.47
N GLY A 81 -9.67 0.69 10.97
CA GLY A 81 -9.23 -0.30 11.96
C GLY A 81 -8.07 -1.17 11.45
N PHE A 82 -8.16 -1.66 10.20
CA PHE A 82 -7.08 -2.38 9.54
C PHE A 82 -5.79 -1.55 9.48
N CYS A 83 -5.90 -0.28 9.07
CA CYS A 83 -4.76 0.63 8.99
C CYS A 83 -4.09 0.84 10.35
N LYS A 84 -4.88 1.07 11.40
CA LYS A 84 -4.42 1.31 12.78
C LYS A 84 -3.90 0.07 13.49
N THR A 85 -4.19 -1.13 12.98
CA THR A 85 -3.76 -2.38 13.62
C THR A 85 -2.23 -2.43 13.72
N PRO A 86 -1.64 -2.67 14.91
CA PRO A 86 -0.20 -2.58 15.15
C PRO A 86 0.55 -3.84 14.67
N VAL A 87 0.29 -4.25 13.44
CA VAL A 87 0.94 -5.37 12.75
C VAL A 87 1.69 -4.87 11.54
N GLU A 88 2.72 -5.62 11.17
CA GLU A 88 3.54 -5.36 10.01
C GLU A 88 2.74 -5.50 8.71
N LYS A 89 2.90 -4.54 7.80
CA LYS A 89 2.21 -4.51 6.50
C LYS A 89 3.18 -4.16 5.39
N LEU A 90 2.93 -4.66 4.19
CA LEU A 90 3.72 -4.37 3.00
C LEU A 90 2.78 -4.19 1.81
N ALA A 91 3.01 -3.16 1.01
CA ALA A 91 2.45 -3.05 -0.31
C ALA A 91 3.54 -3.23 -1.37
N LYS A 92 3.27 -4.13 -2.32
CA LYS A 92 4.03 -4.28 -3.55
C LYS A 92 3.24 -3.63 -4.69
N ILE A 93 3.77 -2.58 -5.27
CA ILE A 93 3.16 -1.87 -6.40
C ILE A 93 4.01 -2.11 -7.64
N VAL A 94 3.46 -2.68 -8.70
CA VAL A 94 4.18 -2.95 -9.95
C VAL A 94 3.66 -2.02 -11.04
N ILE A 95 4.57 -1.26 -11.64
CA ILE A 95 4.25 -0.30 -12.70
C ILE A 95 3.95 -1.04 -14.00
N ILE A 96 2.70 -0.96 -14.46
CA ILE A 96 2.23 -1.56 -15.73
C ILE A 96 2.49 -0.59 -16.88
N LYS A 97 2.16 0.69 -16.66
CA LYS A 97 2.37 1.77 -17.63
C LYS A 97 3.32 2.80 -17.04
N GLU A 98 4.29 3.20 -17.84
CA GLU A 98 5.26 4.21 -17.44
C GLU A 98 4.57 5.50 -16.97
N VAL A 99 5.03 5.98 -15.81
CA VAL A 99 4.55 7.23 -15.19
C VAL A 99 5.75 8.02 -14.66
N LYS A 100 5.62 9.33 -14.57
CA LYS A 100 6.63 10.13 -13.87
C LYS A 100 6.55 9.88 -12.37
N GLY A 101 7.67 9.92 -11.67
CA GLY A 101 7.67 9.80 -10.21
C GLY A 101 6.82 10.90 -9.55
N SER A 102 6.79 12.10 -10.12
CA SER A 102 5.86 13.16 -9.70
C SER A 102 4.39 12.78 -9.85
N GLN A 103 4.00 12.13 -10.96
CA GLN A 103 2.61 11.69 -11.17
C GLN A 103 2.18 10.62 -10.16
N PHE A 104 3.10 9.77 -9.71
CA PHE A 104 2.83 8.78 -8.67
C PHE A 104 2.63 9.44 -7.30
N VAL A 105 3.51 10.37 -6.92
CA VAL A 105 3.54 10.89 -5.54
C VAL A 105 2.64 12.10 -5.30
N THR A 106 2.27 12.88 -6.32
CA THR A 106 1.41 14.06 -6.15
C THR A 106 0.04 13.75 -5.50
N PRO A 107 -0.68 12.68 -5.88
CA PRO A 107 -1.90 12.27 -5.19
C PRO A 107 -1.65 11.93 -3.72
N LEU A 108 -0.58 11.18 -3.43
CA LEU A 108 -0.17 10.84 -2.06
C LEU A 108 0.06 12.12 -1.24
N GLN A 109 0.86 13.05 -1.77
CA GLN A 109 1.16 14.32 -1.11
C GLN A 109 -0.10 15.09 -0.74
N SER A 110 -1.00 15.28 -1.71
CA SER A 110 -2.21 16.06 -1.51
C SER A 110 -3.12 15.40 -0.47
N THR A 111 -3.34 14.10 -0.58
CA THR A 111 -4.20 13.36 0.37
C THR A 111 -3.64 13.36 1.79
N VAL A 112 -2.34 13.09 1.96
CA VAL A 112 -1.72 13.06 3.29
C VAL A 112 -1.74 14.45 3.92
N ARG A 113 -1.32 15.49 3.18
CA ARG A 113 -1.34 16.87 3.68
C ARG A 113 -2.74 17.32 4.06
N ASP A 114 -3.72 17.17 3.18
CA ASP A 114 -5.09 17.66 3.41
C ASP A 114 -5.72 16.95 4.63
N ARG A 115 -5.40 15.66 4.82
CA ARG A 115 -5.83 14.88 5.98
C ARG A 115 -5.19 15.38 7.28
N LEU A 116 -3.87 15.55 7.29
CA LEU A 116 -3.14 15.99 8.49
C LEU A 116 -3.54 17.41 8.87
N ALA A 117 -3.70 18.30 7.88
CA ALA A 117 -4.18 19.66 8.09
C ALA A 117 -5.61 19.68 8.66
N TYR A 118 -6.51 18.82 8.16
CA TYR A 118 -7.86 18.69 8.71
C TYR A 118 -7.88 18.21 10.17
N ALA A 119 -6.90 17.38 10.55
CA ALA A 119 -6.76 16.86 11.91
C ALA A 119 -5.98 17.79 12.86
N ASP A 120 -5.50 18.95 12.38
CA ASP A 120 -4.60 19.85 13.12
C ASP A 120 -3.30 19.15 13.56
N LEU A 121 -2.76 18.31 12.67
CA LEU A 121 -1.55 17.49 12.87
C LEU A 121 -0.50 17.73 11.77
N TYR A 122 -0.56 18.86 11.08
CA TYR A 122 0.39 19.20 10.01
C TYR A 122 1.24 20.39 10.41
N GLU A 123 2.36 20.09 11.05
CA GLU A 123 3.38 21.06 11.48
C GLU A 123 4.65 20.91 10.62
N ASP A 124 5.68 21.68 10.94
CA ASP A 124 6.96 21.69 10.21
C ASP A 124 7.58 20.28 10.08
N GLU A 125 7.49 19.43 11.11
CA GLU A 125 8.04 18.06 11.08
C GLU A 125 7.30 17.14 10.09
N GLU A 126 5.98 17.26 9.99
CA GLU A 126 5.18 16.52 9.00
C GLU A 126 5.42 17.03 7.57
N GLU A 127 5.54 18.34 7.40
CA GLU A 127 5.86 18.96 6.11
C GLU A 127 7.22 18.48 5.60
N GLU A 128 8.27 18.56 6.43
CA GLU A 128 9.62 18.11 6.06
C GLU A 128 9.67 16.62 5.70
N ALA A 129 8.96 15.78 6.46
CA ALA A 129 8.91 14.34 6.20
C ALA A 129 8.12 14.01 4.93
N LEU A 130 7.00 14.69 4.68
CA LEU A 130 6.21 14.52 3.48
C LEU A 130 6.97 15.01 2.24
N ASP A 131 7.64 16.14 2.33
CA ASP A 131 8.45 16.69 1.24
C ASP A 131 9.64 15.79 0.92
N SER A 132 10.29 15.21 1.93
CA SER A 132 11.35 14.21 1.71
C SER A 132 10.86 12.99 0.91
N LEU A 133 9.66 12.48 1.25
CA LEU A 133 8.99 11.39 0.52
C LEU A 133 8.66 11.81 -0.92
N VAL A 134 8.16 13.03 -1.12
CA VAL A 134 7.83 13.59 -2.42
C VAL A 134 9.06 13.77 -3.29
N GLU A 135 10.11 14.39 -2.76
CA GLU A 135 11.38 14.60 -3.44
C GLU A 135 12.00 13.29 -3.90
N PHE A 136 11.95 12.24 -3.07
CA PHE A 136 12.47 10.92 -3.42
C PHE A 136 11.87 10.40 -4.73
N PHE A 137 10.54 10.46 -4.85
CA PHE A 137 9.86 10.04 -6.07
C PHE A 137 10.05 11.05 -7.21
N GLN A 138 10.04 12.36 -6.95
CA GLN A 138 10.26 13.38 -7.98
C GLN A 138 11.66 13.32 -8.62
N LYS A 139 12.69 12.91 -7.87
CA LYS A 139 14.04 12.65 -8.39
C LYS A 139 14.06 11.52 -9.43
N LYS A 140 13.04 10.65 -9.45
CA LYS A 140 12.86 9.62 -10.47
C LYS A 140 12.08 10.22 -11.66
N ALA A 141 12.80 10.56 -12.72
CA ALA A 141 12.22 11.15 -13.93
C ALA A 141 11.07 10.31 -14.50
N TRP A 142 11.27 8.99 -14.52
CA TRP A 142 10.30 8.00 -14.97
C TRP A 142 10.38 6.74 -14.11
N LEU A 143 9.22 6.20 -13.76
CA LEU A 143 9.03 4.86 -13.24
C LEU A 143 8.68 3.99 -14.44
N ALA A 144 9.67 3.27 -14.95
CA ALA A 144 9.52 2.44 -16.15
C ALA A 144 8.58 1.24 -15.87
N GLN A 145 8.00 0.69 -16.94
CA GLN A 145 7.24 -0.55 -16.86
C GLN A 145 8.08 -1.67 -16.22
N GLY A 146 7.48 -2.43 -15.30
CA GLY A 146 8.14 -3.46 -14.52
C GLY A 146 8.89 -2.95 -13.28
N THR A 147 8.98 -1.62 -13.08
CA THR A 147 9.48 -1.09 -11.80
C THR A 147 8.54 -1.52 -10.68
N THR A 148 9.09 -2.04 -9.59
CA THR A 148 8.32 -2.41 -8.40
C THR A 148 8.65 -1.46 -7.26
N ILE A 149 7.63 -0.86 -6.66
CA ILE A 149 7.74 -0.04 -5.45
C ILE A 149 7.28 -0.89 -4.28
N TYR A 150 8.13 -1.02 -3.28
CA TYR A 150 7.81 -1.65 -2.01
C TYR A 150 7.61 -0.55 -0.97
N LEU A 151 6.39 -0.46 -0.44
CA LEU A 151 6.07 0.36 0.73
C LEU A 151 5.88 -0.57 1.92
N HIS A 152 6.80 -0.50 2.87
CA HIS A 152 6.87 -1.41 4.00
C HIS A 152 6.62 -0.65 5.30
N TRP A 153 5.66 -1.13 6.08
CA TRP A 153 5.32 -0.60 7.40
C TRP A 153 5.62 -1.65 8.46
N PRO A 154 6.82 -1.62 9.07
CA PRO A 154 7.13 -2.42 10.26
C PRO A 154 6.16 -2.13 11.41
N SER A 155 5.71 -0.88 11.51
CA SER A 155 4.62 -0.42 12.37
C SER A 155 3.78 0.62 11.60
N PRO A 156 2.55 0.93 12.05
CA PRO A 156 1.72 1.97 11.42
C PRO A 156 2.36 3.37 11.39
N THR A 157 3.42 3.59 12.18
CA THR A 157 4.09 4.89 12.38
C THR A 157 5.44 4.99 11.67
N CYS A 158 5.87 3.96 10.95
CA CYS A 158 7.14 3.96 10.23
C CYS A 158 6.92 3.42 8.83
N LEU A 159 7.37 4.16 7.82
CA LEU A 159 7.31 3.75 6.42
C LEU A 159 8.73 3.62 5.87
N GLN A 160 9.02 2.49 5.25
CA GLN A 160 10.25 2.20 4.54
C GLN A 160 9.93 2.00 3.06
N VAL A 161 10.67 2.67 2.18
CA VAL A 161 10.47 2.64 0.74
C VAL A 161 11.66 1.99 0.07
N SER A 162 11.41 1.06 -0.84
CA SER A 162 12.44 0.40 -1.65
C SER A 162 11.96 0.22 -3.08
N LEU A 163 12.84 0.38 -4.06
CA LEU A 163 12.53 0.08 -5.45
C LEU A 163 13.21 -1.21 -5.87
N GLY A 164 12.53 -1.98 -6.68
CA GLY A 164 13.05 -3.18 -7.33
C GLY A 164 12.53 -3.29 -8.75
N ASN A 165 12.77 -4.44 -9.36
CA ASN A 165 12.22 -4.80 -10.65
C ASN A 165 11.32 -6.03 -10.50
N GLU A 166 10.26 -6.12 -11.29
CA GLU A 166 9.38 -7.29 -11.30
C GLU A 166 10.13 -8.57 -11.73
N SER A 167 11.18 -8.44 -12.55
CA SER A 167 12.06 -9.56 -12.90
C SER A 167 12.79 -10.14 -11.68
N ASP A 168 12.97 -9.33 -10.63
CA ASP A 168 13.60 -9.75 -9.39
C ASP A 168 12.53 -10.26 -8.43
N THR A 169 12.55 -11.58 -8.21
CA THR A 169 11.61 -12.27 -7.32
C THR A 169 11.88 -12.02 -5.84
N SER A 170 12.99 -11.36 -5.50
CA SER A 170 13.38 -11.02 -4.13
C SER A 170 13.16 -9.54 -3.82
N MET A 171 12.56 -9.25 -2.66
CA MET A 171 12.48 -7.89 -2.14
C MET A 171 13.89 -7.32 -1.88
N PRO A 172 14.17 -6.05 -2.21
CA PRO A 172 15.45 -5.41 -1.91
C PRO A 172 15.77 -5.46 -0.42
N SER A 173 17.02 -5.81 -0.08
CA SER A 173 17.49 -5.88 1.30
C SER A 173 17.87 -4.54 1.92
N VAL A 174 17.96 -3.50 1.09
CA VAL A 174 18.31 -2.14 1.52
C VAL A 174 17.12 -1.24 1.22
N HIS A 175 16.66 -0.53 2.25
CA HIS A 175 15.66 0.52 2.08
C HIS A 175 16.32 1.75 1.48
N GLU A 176 15.75 2.27 0.38
CA GLU A 176 16.25 3.51 -0.25
C GLU A 176 15.86 4.75 0.54
N MET A 177 14.77 4.66 1.30
CA MET A 177 14.28 5.76 2.12
C MET A 177 13.50 5.21 3.32
N VAL A 178 13.60 5.93 4.43
CA VAL A 178 12.80 5.72 5.63
C VAL A 178 12.12 7.05 5.96
N VAL A 179 10.80 7.01 6.12
CA VAL A 179 10.00 8.14 6.58
C VAL A 179 9.84 8.01 8.08
N ASP A 180 10.55 8.86 8.81
CA ASP A 180 10.61 8.88 10.27
C ASP A 180 9.62 9.91 10.85
N ASN A 181 8.37 9.84 10.41
CA ASN A 181 7.26 10.62 10.96
C ASN A 181 5.99 9.76 11.00
N ALA A 182 5.41 9.64 12.20
CA ALA A 182 4.27 8.76 12.45
C ALA A 182 3.00 9.17 11.67
N ASN A 183 2.75 10.47 11.57
CA ASN A 183 1.58 11.04 10.90
C ASN A 183 1.67 10.85 9.38
N VAL A 184 2.85 11.08 8.79
CA VAL A 184 3.09 10.86 7.36
C VAL A 184 3.06 9.37 7.01
N ALA A 185 3.68 8.51 7.83
CA ALA A 185 3.69 7.06 7.59
C ALA A 185 2.29 6.45 7.64
N SER A 186 1.49 6.83 8.64
CA SER A 186 0.09 6.40 8.76
C SER A 186 -0.78 7.00 7.65
N GLY A 187 -0.57 8.27 7.30
CA GLY A 187 -1.24 8.92 6.19
C GLY A 187 -1.00 8.20 4.85
N ALA A 188 0.24 7.80 4.57
CA ALA A 188 0.57 7.04 3.36
C ALA A 188 -0.05 5.63 3.34
N LEU A 189 -0.14 4.99 4.51
CA LEU A 189 -0.83 3.70 4.68
C LEU A 189 -2.32 3.85 4.36
N GLU A 190 -2.97 4.85 4.94
CA GLU A 190 -4.40 5.13 4.74
C GLU A 190 -4.72 5.63 3.32
N TRP A 191 -3.81 6.35 2.68
CA TRP A 191 -3.93 6.71 1.27
C TRP A 191 -4.06 5.46 0.37
N LEU A 192 -3.33 4.39 0.71
CA LEU A 192 -3.32 3.16 -0.08
C LEU A 192 -4.40 2.15 0.33
N MET A 193 -4.64 2.00 1.63
CA MET A 193 -5.46 0.91 2.20
C MET A 193 -6.66 1.39 3.03
N GLY A 194 -6.85 2.71 3.15
CA GLY A 194 -7.99 3.30 3.85
C GLY A 194 -9.28 3.22 3.03
N SER A 195 -10.39 3.59 3.66
CA SER A 195 -11.73 3.56 3.03
C SER A 195 -11.83 4.38 1.74
N ARG A 196 -11.03 5.45 1.64
CA ARG A 196 -10.93 6.32 0.45
C ARG A 196 -9.75 6.00 -0.46
N SER A 197 -9.25 4.77 -0.42
CA SER A 197 -8.20 4.32 -1.33
C SER A 197 -8.60 4.56 -2.78
N PHE A 198 -7.61 4.95 -3.59
CA PHE A 198 -7.80 5.17 -5.02
C PHE A 198 -8.05 3.86 -5.81
N SER A 199 -7.99 2.69 -5.17
CA SER A 199 -8.19 1.39 -5.80
C SER A 199 -9.39 0.63 -5.20
N PRO A 200 -10.60 0.79 -5.77
CA PRO A 200 -11.78 0.04 -5.31
C PRO A 200 -11.62 -1.48 -5.46
N SER A 201 -10.89 -1.93 -6.49
CA SER A 201 -10.59 -3.35 -6.70
C SER A 201 -9.72 -3.93 -5.58
N LEU A 202 -8.75 -3.15 -5.09
CA LEU A 202 -7.92 -3.53 -3.95
C LEU A 202 -8.74 -3.65 -2.67
N LEU A 203 -9.58 -2.65 -2.36
CA LEU A 203 -10.43 -2.69 -1.16
C LEU A 203 -11.36 -3.90 -1.17
N LYS A 204 -11.98 -4.18 -2.32
CA LYS A 204 -12.82 -5.37 -2.50
C LYS A 204 -12.03 -6.66 -2.24
N SER A 205 -10.86 -6.80 -2.85
CA SER A 205 -10.02 -7.98 -2.65
C SER A 205 -9.53 -8.11 -1.21
N LEU A 206 -9.22 -7.00 -0.52
CA LEU A 206 -8.80 -6.98 0.88
C LEU A 206 -9.92 -7.41 1.82
N ALA A 207 -11.12 -6.86 1.65
CA ALA A 207 -12.30 -7.24 2.44
C ALA A 207 -12.61 -8.73 2.27
N SER A 208 -12.68 -9.20 1.02
CA SER A 208 -12.84 -10.63 0.70
C SER A 208 -11.75 -11.50 1.32
N GLY A 209 -10.48 -11.08 1.23
CA GLY A 209 -9.32 -11.84 1.72
C GLY A 209 -9.31 -11.95 3.24
N LEU A 210 -9.54 -10.84 3.93
CA LEU A 210 -9.61 -10.79 5.39
C LEU A 210 -10.82 -11.58 5.94
N LEU A 211 -12.01 -11.46 5.33
CA LEU A 211 -13.18 -12.23 5.74
C LEU A 211 -12.99 -13.75 5.63
N ARG A 212 -12.17 -14.23 4.67
CA ARG A 212 -11.84 -15.66 4.56
C ARG A 212 -10.92 -16.15 5.66
N GLN A 213 -10.15 -15.25 6.28
CA GLN A 213 -9.18 -15.56 7.33
C GLN A 213 -9.74 -15.32 8.75
N LEU A 214 -10.80 -14.51 8.88
CA LEU A 214 -11.51 -14.22 10.13
C LEU A 214 -12.37 -15.39 10.61
#